data_AF-A0A1R3IFZ3-F1
#
_entry.id   AF-A0A1R3IFZ3-F1
#
_cell.length_a   1.000
_cell.length_b   1.000
_cell.length_c   1.000
_cell.angle_alpha   90.00
_cell.angle_beta   90.00
_cell.angle_gamma   90.00
#
_symmetry.space_group_name_H-M   'P 1'
#
loop_
_entity.id
_entity.type
_entity.pdbx_description
1 polymer ?
#
loop_
_entity_poly.entity_id
_entity_poly.type
_entity_poly.pdbx_seq_one_letter_code
_entity_poly.pdbx_strand_id
1 'polypeptide(L)' 'ILAYLLISASSAAATRVDDWQSNWGKDQFTEMASASIAMAFLAFLAFAFSSLISGYELCTHES' A
#
# COMPACT_ATOMS: atom_id res chain seq x y z
N ILE A 1 -9.18 8.87 6.98
CA ILE A 1 -10.02 7.85 6.28
C ILE A 1 -9.27 7.17 5.13
N LEU A 2 -8.63 7.90 4.20
CA LEU A 2 -7.98 7.31 3.02
C LEU A 2 -6.86 6.32 3.35
N ALA A 3 -5.95 6.68 4.26
CA ALA A 3 -4.89 5.80 4.74
C ALA A 3 -5.43 4.47 5.26
N TYR A 4 -6.46 4.54 6.12
CA TYR A 4 -7.10 3.38 6.70
C TYR A 4 -7.75 2.49 5.63
N LEU A 5 -8.51 3.09 4.70
CA LEU A 5 -9.17 2.35 3.63
C LEU A 5 -8.16 1.68 2.69
N LEU A 6 -7.10 2.38 2.31
CA LEU A 6 -6.05 1.85 1.43
C LEU A 6 -5.36 0.64 2.08
N ILE A 7 -4.88 0.80 3.32
CA ILE A 7 -4.19 -0.27 4.05
C ILE A 7 -5.13 -1.45 4.32
N SER A 8 -6.38 -1.19 4.70
CA SER A 8 -7.38 -2.24 4.92
C SER A 8 -7.69 -3.01 3.63
N ALA A 9 -7.88 -2.31 2.51
CA ALA A 9 -8.16 -2.94 1.23
C ALA A 9 -6.96 -3.74 0.70
N SER A 10 -5.75 -3.18 0.79
CA SER A 10 -4.52 -3.88 0.41
C SER A 10 -4.27 -5.12 1.27
N SER A 11 -4.54 -5.05 2.58
CA SER A 11 -4.40 -6.21 3.48
C SER A 11 -5.41 -7.31 3.17
N ALA A 12 -6.68 -6.95 2.93
CA ALA A 12 -7.70 -7.90 2.51
C ALA A 12 -7.33 -8.54 1.15
N ALA A 13 -6.85 -7.74 0.20
CA ALA A 13 -6.38 -8.25 -1.09
C ALA A 13 -5.18 -9.20 -0.93
N ALA A 14 -4.24 -8.91 -0.02
CA ALA A 14 -3.09 -9.78 0.25
C ALA A 14 -3.54 -11.18 0.72
N THR A 15 -4.42 -11.23 1.73
CA THR A 15 -4.97 -12.50 2.23
C THR A 15 -5.75 -13.23 1.15
N ARG A 16 -6.51 -12.51 0.31
CA ARG A 16 -7.31 -13.12 -0.77
C ARG A 16 -6.45 -13.71 -1.89
N VAL A 17 -5.36 -13.05 -2.26
CA VAL A 17 -4.42 -13.55 -3.27
C VAL A 17 -3.62 -14.75 -2.74
N ASP A 18 -3.23 -14.72 -1.46
CA ASP A 18 -2.54 -15.85 -0.83
C ASP A 18 -3.43 -17.11 -0.77
N ASP A 19 -4.67 -16.96 -0.31
CA ASP A 19 -5.66 -18.04 -0.29
C ASP A 19 -5.93 -18.56 -1.70
N TRP A 20 -6.03 -17.67 -2.70
CA TRP A 20 -6.20 -18.07 -4.09
C TRP A 20 -5.01 -18.93 -4.58
N GLN A 21 -3.79 -18.49 -4.32
CA GLN A 21 -2.58 -19.21 -4.73
C GLN A 21 -2.45 -20.56 -4.05
N SER A 22 -2.88 -20.68 -2.78
CA SER A 22 -2.87 -21.94 -2.03
C SER A 22 -3.84 -22.98 -2.59
N ASN A 23 -5.03 -22.54 -3.02
CA ASN A 23 -6.09 -23.43 -3.51
C ASN A 23 -5.96 -23.77 -5.01
N TRP A 24 -5.54 -22.82 -5.84
CA TRP A 24 -5.55 -22.94 -7.30
C TRP A 24 -4.17 -22.80 -7.97
N GLY A 25 -3.12 -22.56 -7.18
CA GLY A 25 -1.76 -22.37 -7.69
C GLY A 25 -1.46 -20.91 -8.08
N LYS A 26 -0.20 -20.66 -8.46
CA LYS A 26 0.26 -19.37 -8.94
C LYS A 26 0.06 -19.25 -10.45
N ASP A 27 -0.57 -18.15 -10.85
CA ASP A 27 -0.65 -17.71 -12.24
C ASP A 27 -0.21 -16.24 -12.38
N GLN A 28 0.00 -15.80 -13.63
CA GLN A 28 0.48 -14.46 -13.94
C GLN A 28 -0.40 -13.34 -13.35
N PHE A 29 -1.73 -13.54 -13.28
CA PHE A 29 -2.63 -12.55 -12.67
C PHE A 29 -2.40 -12.47 -11.17
N THR A 30 -2.27 -13.59 -10.46
CA THR A 30 -2.02 -13.58 -9.01
C THR A 30 -0.64 -13.00 -8.66
N GLU A 31 0.35 -13.19 -9.53
CA GLU A 31 1.68 -12.59 -9.37
C GLU A 31 1.63 -11.08 -9.54
N MET A 32 0.97 -10.59 -10.60
CA MET A 32 0.73 -9.16 -10.81
C MET A 32 -0.11 -8.54 -9.69
N ALA A 33 -1.11 -9.25 -9.19
CA ALA A 33 -1.93 -8.81 -8.06
C ALA A 33 -1.07 -8.67 -6.79
N SER A 34 -0.23 -9.65 -6.49
CA SER A 34 0.72 -9.59 -5.35
C SER A 34 1.67 -8.40 -5.47
N ALA A 35 2.23 -8.18 -6.67
CA ALA A 35 3.10 -7.03 -6.94
C ALA A 35 2.35 -5.71 -6.78
N SER A 36 1.12 -5.60 -7.29
CA SER A 36 0.28 -4.40 -7.16
C SER A 36 -0.05 -4.08 -5.70
N ILE A 37 -0.36 -5.09 -4.89
CA ILE A 37 -0.60 -4.92 -3.46
C ILE A 37 0.66 -4.38 -2.76
N ALA A 38 1.83 -4.95 -3.06
CA ALA A 38 3.10 -4.47 -2.53
C ALA A 38 3.37 -3.00 -2.93
N MET A 39 3.11 -2.65 -4.19
CA MET A 39 3.25 -1.27 -4.67
C MET A 39 2.29 -0.30 -3.98
N ALA A 40 1.07 -0.73 -3.63
CA ALA A 40 0.13 0.10 -2.88
C ALA A 40 0.66 0.45 -1.47
N PHE A 41 1.27 -0.51 -0.76
CA PHE A 41 1.93 -0.25 0.53
C PHE A 41 3.14 0.68 0.37
N LEU A 42 3.98 0.44 -0.64
CA LEU A 42 5.14 1.29 -0.92
C LEU A 42 4.74 2.73 -1.26
N ALA A 43 3.73 2.90 -2.11
CA ALA A 43 3.22 4.22 -2.48
C ALA A 43 2.64 4.96 -1.26
N PHE A 44 1.92 4.25 -0.39
CA PHE A 44 1.44 4.84 0.87
C PHE A 44 2.56 5.35 1.75
N LEU A 45 3.63 4.54 1.94
CA LEU A 45 4.78 4.95 2.75
C LEU A 45 5.52 6.13 2.12
N ALA A 46 5.77 6.10 0.81
CA ALA A 46 6.41 7.20 0.10
C ALA A 46 5.61 8.50 0.23
N PHE A 47 4.28 8.42 0.10
CA PHE A 47 3.38 9.55 0.29
C PHE A 47 3.40 10.05 1.75
N ALA A 48 3.37 9.15 2.73
CA ALA A 48 3.43 9.50 4.15
C ALA A 48 4.71 10.27 4.48
N PHE A 49 5.88 9.80 4.04
CA PHE A 49 7.14 10.50 4.24
C PHE A 49 7.18 11.85 3.52
N SER A 50 6.69 11.91 2.28
CA SER A 50 6.60 13.17 1.54
C SER A 50 5.71 14.20 2.27
N SER A 51 4.59 13.75 2.84
CA SER A 51 3.69 14.59 3.63
C SER A 51 4.35 15.06 4.93
N LEU A 52 5.13 14.21 5.61
CA LEU A 52 5.83 14.58 6.84
C LEU A 52 6.94 15.61 6.58
N ILE A 53 7.75 15.39 5.54
CA ILE A 53 8.83 16.33 5.16
C ILE A 53 8.21 17.68 4.77
N SER A 54 7.19 17.66 3.90
CA SER A 54 6.50 18.89 3.47
C SER A 54 5.88 19.63 4.66
N GLY A 55 5.23 18.92 5.59
CA GLY A 55 4.67 19.52 6.80
C GLY A 55 5.72 20.10 7.74
N TYR A 56 6.88 19.44 7.87
CA TYR A 56 7.99 19.94 8.69
C TYR A 56 8.60 21.22 8.13
N GLU A 57 8.87 21.26 6.83
CA GLU A 57 9.37 22.45 6.14
C GLU A 57 8.37 23.61 6.27
N LEU A 58 7.08 23.31 6.10
CA LEU A 58 6.01 24.28 6.31
C LEU A 58 6.08 24.85 7.74
N CYS A 59 5.91 24.04 8.78
CA CYS A 59 5.92 24.50 10.18
C CYS A 59 7.19 25.26 10.60
N THR A 60 8.35 24.91 10.03
CA THR A 60 9.62 25.59 10.31
C THR A 60 9.72 26.94 9.62
N HIS A 61 9.11 27.10 8.44
CA HIS A 61 9.11 28.34 7.67
C HIS A 61 8.05 29.36 8.16
N GLU A 62 7.05 28.92 8.93
CA GLU A 62 6.03 29.79 9.58
C GLU A 62 6.41 30.21 11.01
N SER A 63 7.50 29.69 11.58
CA SER A 63 8.03 30.02 12.92
C SER A 63 9.13 31.08 12.87
#